data_AF-X1GR90-F1
#
_entry.id   AF-X1GR90-F1
#
_cell.length_a   1.000
_cell.length_b   1.000
_cell.length_c   1.000
_cell.angle_alpha   90.00
_cell.angle_beta   90.00
_cell.angle_gamma   90.00
#
_symmetry.space_group_name_H-M   'P 1'
#
loop_
_entity.id
_entity.type
_entity.pdbx_description
1 polymer ?
#
loop_
_entity_poly.entity_id
_entity_poly.type
_entity_poly.pdbx_seq_one_letter_code
_entity_poly.pdbx_strand_id
1 'polypeptide(L)'
;MGEILDKEEVEALLSAVSSGNVKKSVEDILEKKSAVVYDFKRRTKISKDRIRTLELLHENFIRIYTVKLANYLRTMVELNIISVDQLTYAEFIASLSEPTY
;
A
#
# COMPACT_ATOMS: atom_id res chain seq x y z
N MET A 1 -15.12 5.00 -12.29
CA MET A 1 -15.87 5.94 -13.15
C MET A 1 -15.27 5.81 -14.54
N GLY A 2 -16.04 5.32 -15.51
CA GLY A 2 -15.53 5.05 -16.86
C GLY A 2 -15.12 6.36 -17.53
N GLU A 3 -13.94 6.36 -18.15
CA GLU A 3 -13.49 7.47 -18.99
C GLU A 3 -14.51 7.64 -20.12
N ILE A 4 -15.29 8.72 -20.06
CA ILE A 4 -16.19 9.13 -21.13
C ILE A 4 -15.28 9.73 -22.19
N LEU A 5 -15.06 9.01 -23.29
CA LEU A 5 -14.26 9.50 -24.41
C LEU A 5 -14.89 10.77 -24.99
N ASP A 6 -14.04 11.73 -25.32
CA ASP A 6 -14.47 13.00 -25.89
C ASP A 6 -14.95 12.79 -27.35
N LYS A 7 -15.84 13.65 -27.85
CA LYS A 7 -16.48 13.46 -29.17
C LYS A 7 -15.48 13.37 -30.32
N GLU A 8 -14.34 14.04 -30.18
CA GLU A 8 -13.24 14.02 -31.15
C GLU A 8 -12.57 12.63 -31.23
N GLU A 9 -12.47 11.90 -30.12
CA GLU A 9 -11.90 10.55 -30.09
C GLU A 9 -12.83 9.54 -30.76
N VAL A 10 -14.15 9.73 -30.63
CA VAL A 10 -15.15 8.88 -31.29
C VAL A 10 -15.10 9.04 -32.81
N GLU A 11 -14.94 10.26 -33.30
CA GLU A 11 -14.87 10.55 -34.74
C GLU A 11 -13.55 10.07 -35.36
N ALA A 12 -12.44 10.17 -34.61
CA ALA A 12 -11.15 9.58 -34.98
C ALA A 12 -11.21 8.04 -35.05
N LEU A 13 -11.92 7.39 -34.13
CA LEU A 13 -12.09 5.92 -34.16
C LEU A 13 -13.01 5.47 -35.30
N LEU A 14 -14.09 6.21 -35.59
CA LEU A 14 -15.02 5.89 -36.66
C LEU A 14 -14.38 6.05 -38.05
N SER A 15 -13.57 7.10 -38.24
CA SER A 15 -12.80 7.31 -39.47
C SER A 15 -11.68 6.28 -39.66
N ALA A 16 -11.01 5.86 -38.57
CA ALA A 16 -10.01 4.79 -38.60
C ALA A 16 -10.61 3.41 -38.96
N VAL A 17 -11.84 3.12 -38.51
CA VAL A 17 -12.58 1.90 -38.87
C VAL A 17 -13.05 1.96 -40.33
N SER A 18 -13.59 3.09 -40.77
CA SER A 18 -14.09 3.28 -42.14
C SER A 18 -12.99 3.25 -43.20
N SER A 19 -11.79 3.76 -42.87
CA SER A 19 -10.63 3.78 -43.77
C SER A 19 -9.81 2.50 -43.78
N GLY A 20 -10.18 1.48 -42.98
CA GLY A 20 -9.47 0.19 -42.90
C GLY A 20 -8.03 0.27 -42.38
N ASN A 21 -7.54 1.46 -42.02
CA ASN A 21 -6.20 1.71 -41.52
C ASN A 21 -6.21 1.79 -40.00
N VAL A 22 -6.40 0.64 -39.34
CA VAL A 22 -6.10 0.51 -37.91
C VAL A 22 -4.57 0.43 -37.76
N LYS A 23 -3.89 1.56 -37.95
CA LYS A 23 -2.46 1.71 -37.66
C LYS A 23 -2.24 1.98 -36.17
N LYS A 24 -2.72 1.06 -35.33
CA LYS A 24 -2.14 0.82 -34.02
C LYS A 24 -1.71 -0.63 -34.01
N SER A 25 -0.51 -0.81 -34.54
CA SER A 25 0.35 -1.95 -34.26
C SER A 25 0.28 -2.22 -32.74
N VAL A 26 -0.01 -3.47 -32.38
CA VAL A 26 -0.15 -3.92 -30.98
C VAL A 26 1.13 -3.60 -30.20
N GLU A 27 2.24 -3.46 -30.93
CA GLU A 27 3.55 -2.98 -30.51
C GLU A 27 3.51 -1.61 -29.79
N ASP A 28 2.72 -0.63 -30.24
CA ASP A 28 2.70 0.73 -29.65
C ASP A 28 2.00 0.79 -28.27
N ILE A 29 1.11 -0.17 -28.00
CA ILE A 29 0.41 -0.27 -26.71
C ILE A 29 1.34 -0.88 -25.65
N LEU A 30 2.30 -1.71 -26.07
CA LEU A 30 3.27 -2.37 -25.20
C LEU A 30 4.36 -1.38 -24.74
N GLU A 31 4.76 -0.41 -25.57
CA GLU A 31 5.80 0.56 -25.20
C GLU A 31 5.36 1.53 -24.08
N LYS A 32 4.06 1.80 -23.91
CA LYS A 32 3.57 2.73 -22.88
C LYS A 32 3.38 2.11 -21.49
N LYS A 33 3.39 0.79 -21.35
CA LYS A 33 3.43 0.14 -20.04
C LYS A 33 4.86 -0.21 -19.70
N SER A 34 5.63 0.82 -19.31
CA SER A 34 6.89 0.63 -18.58
C SER A 34 6.63 -0.39 -17.47
N ALA A 35 7.19 -1.59 -17.65
CA ALA A 35 7.04 -2.67 -16.70
C ALA A 35 7.73 -2.22 -15.40
N VAL A 36 6.94 -1.92 -14.38
CA VAL A 36 7.48 -1.60 -13.07
C VAL A 36 8.17 -2.85 -12.56
N VAL A 37 9.48 -2.77 -12.33
CA VAL A 37 10.27 -3.85 -11.73
C VAL A 37 9.68 -4.15 -10.35
N TYR A 38 8.93 -5.25 -10.26
CA TYR A 38 8.30 -5.70 -9.03
C TYR A 38 9.21 -6.72 -8.35
N ASP A 39 9.74 -6.36 -7.18
CA ASP A 39 10.58 -7.27 -6.41
C ASP A 39 9.74 -8.37 -5.75
N PHE A 40 9.72 -9.55 -6.36
CA PHE A 40 9.01 -10.73 -5.85
C PHE A 40 9.56 -11.27 -4.52
N LYS A 41 10.79 -10.90 -4.12
CA LYS A 41 11.35 -11.31 -2.83
C LYS A 41 10.67 -10.59 -1.67
N ARG A 42 10.19 -9.36 -1.89
CA ARG A 42 9.43 -8.57 -0.91
C ARG A 42 7.97 -8.46 -1.32
N ARG A 43 7.28 -9.60 -1.46
CA ARG A 43 5.81 -9.58 -1.51
C ARG A 43 5.30 -9.01 -0.19
N THR A 44 4.83 -7.77 -0.20
CA THR A 44 3.99 -7.20 0.85
C THR A 44 2.73 -8.05 0.90
N LYS A 45 2.75 -9.12 1.70
CA LYS A 45 1.63 -10.08 1.81
C LYS A 45 0.36 -9.40 2.33
N ILE A 46 0.52 -8.24 2.98
CA ILE A 46 -0.54 -7.47 3.61
C ILE A 46 -0.78 -6.21 2.78
N SER A 47 -2.04 -5.92 2.45
CA SER A 47 -2.41 -4.68 1.77
C SER A 47 -2.17 -3.46 2.65
N LYS A 48 -1.91 -2.30 2.04
CA LYS A 48 -1.72 -1.03 2.78
C LYS A 48 -2.91 -0.71 3.69
N ASP A 49 -4.14 -1.00 3.26
CA ASP A 49 -5.35 -0.80 4.07
C ASP A 49 -5.37 -1.63 5.36
N ARG A 50 -4.83 -2.86 5.31
CA ARG A 50 -4.73 -3.72 6.48
C ARG A 50 -3.68 -3.22 7.46
N ILE A 51 -2.56 -2.70 6.98
CA ILE A 51 -1.54 -2.04 7.83
C ILE A 51 -2.16 -0.83 8.53
N ARG A 52 -2.89 0.00 7.78
CA ARG A 52 -3.61 1.16 8.33
C ARG A 52 -4.64 0.76 9.40
N THR A 53 -5.35 -0.35 9.18
CA THR A 53 -6.30 -0.88 10.17
C THR A 53 -5.57 -1.32 11.44
N LEU A 54 -4.40 -1.94 11.32
CA LEU A 54 -3.58 -2.36 12.45
C LEU A 54 -3.08 -1.15 13.25
N GLU A 55 -2.66 -0.09 12.56
CA GLU A 55 -2.25 1.17 13.19
C GLU A 55 -3.38 1.78 14.02
N LEU A 56 -4.59 1.90 13.45
CA LEU A 56 -5.76 2.40 14.17
C LEU A 56 -6.13 1.54 15.39
N LEU A 57 -6.00 0.22 15.27
CA LEU A 57 -6.24 -0.70 16.38
C LEU A 57 -5.22 -0.46 17.51
N HIS A 58 -3.95 -0.33 17.17
CA HIS A 58 -2.90 -0.05 18.14
C HIS A 58 -3.05 1.34 18.78
N GLU A 59 -3.51 2.35 18.04
CA GLU A 59 -3.76 3.70 18.59
C GLU A 59 -4.84 3.64 19.67
N ASN A 60 -5.92 2.89 19.40
CA ASN A 60 -6.99 2.69 20.37
C ASN A 60 -6.50 1.90 21.60
N PHE A 61 -5.76 0.81 21.37
CA PHE A 61 -5.20 -0.01 22.43
C PHE A 61 -4.31 0.82 23.36
N ILE A 62 -3.36 1.58 22.81
CA ILE A 62 -2.43 2.39 23.57
C ILE A 62 -3.20 3.44 24.39
N ARG A 63 -4.19 4.12 23.81
CA ARG A 63 -5.01 5.09 24.54
C ARG A 63 -5.65 4.50 25.80
N ILE A 64 -6.20 3.29 25.69
CA ILE A 64 -6.80 2.59 26.84
C ILE A 64 -5.71 2.14 27.83
N TYR A 65 -4.59 1.64 27.32
CA TYR A 65 -3.52 1.09 28.13
C TYR A 65 -2.76 2.18 28.91
N THR A 66 -2.55 3.37 28.34
CA THR A 66 -1.95 4.52 29.01
C THR A 66 -2.68 4.85 30.31
N VAL A 67 -4.02 4.91 30.25
CA VAL A 67 -4.84 5.19 31.43
C VAL A 67 -4.71 4.07 32.46
N LYS A 68 -4.77 2.81 32.03
CA LYS A 68 -4.61 1.65 32.93
C LYS A 68 -3.24 1.64 33.60
N LEU A 69 -2.19 1.88 32.83
CA LEU A 69 -0.81 1.85 33.31
C LEU A 69 -0.51 3.02 34.26
N ALA A 70 -1.00 4.22 33.93
CA ALA A 70 -0.92 5.38 34.81
C ALA A 70 -1.60 5.11 36.16
N ASN A 71 -2.79 4.51 36.15
CA ASN A 71 -3.50 4.12 37.37
C ASN A 71 -2.74 3.07 38.20
N TYR A 72 -2.15 2.07 37.52
CA TYR A 72 -1.40 1.01 38.18
C TYR A 72 -0.12 1.53 38.84
N LEU A 73 0.66 2.36 38.13
CA LEU A 73 1.94 2.89 38.60
C LEU A 73 1.79 4.12 39.49
N ARG A 74 0.61 4.74 39.53
CA ARG A 74 0.35 6.03 40.19
C ARG A 74 1.29 7.15 39.72
N THR A 75 1.57 7.17 38.43
CA THR A 75 2.37 8.22 37.79
C THR A 75 1.78 8.60 36.43
N MET A 76 2.16 9.77 35.92
CA MET A 76 1.83 10.17 34.56
C MET A 76 2.64 9.31 33.58
N VAL A 77 1.95 8.73 32.60
CA VAL A 77 2.54 7.88 31.56
C VAL A 77 2.07 8.40 30.21
N GLU A 78 3.00 8.47 29.26
CA GLU A 78 2.72 8.78 27.86
C GLU A 78 3.17 7.59 27.01
N LEU A 79 2.32 7.16 26.08
CA LEU A 79 2.60 6.07 25.16
C LEU A 79 2.22 6.52 23.75
N ASN A 80 3.13 6.34 22.81
CA ASN A 80 2.97 6.75 21.41
C ASN A 80 3.38 5.59 20.49
N ILE A 81 2.74 5.50 19.32
CA ILE A 81 3.14 4.57 18.25
C ILE A 81 4.27 5.22 17.46
N ILE A 82 5.33 4.44 17.21
CA ILE A 82 6.47 4.88 16.40
C ILE A 82 6.26 4.46 14.94
N SER A 83 6.05 3.16 14.70
CA SER A 83 5.77 2.62 13.37
C SER A 83 5.02 1.29 13.45
N VAL A 84 4.39 0.92 12.34
CA VAL A 84 3.83 -0.42 12.12
C VAL A 84 4.40 -0.96 10.83
N ASP A 85 5.38 -1.85 10.97
CA ASP A 85 6.14 -2.40 9.85
C ASP A 85 5.86 -3.88 9.61
N GLN A 86 5.93 -4.30 8.35
CA GLN A 86 5.86 -5.71 7.98
C GLN A 86 7.29 -6.28 7.86
N LEU A 87 7.61 -7.25 8.72
CA LEU A 87 8.91 -7.93 8.75
C LEU A 87 8.76 -9.43 8.57
N THR A 88 9.79 -10.09 8.04
CA THR A 88 9.88 -11.55 8.12
C THR A 88 10.23 -11.98 9.55
N TYR A 89 9.91 -13.22 9.91
CA TYR A 89 10.21 -13.74 11.24
C TYR A 89 11.72 -13.70 11.56
N ALA A 90 12.57 -14.04 10.59
CA ALA A 90 14.01 -14.02 10.78
C ALA A 90 14.55 -12.60 11.02
N GLU A 91 14.06 -11.60 10.28
CA GLU A 91 14.42 -10.19 10.49
C GLU A 91 13.94 -9.69 11.86
N PHE A 92 12.73 -10.08 12.28
CA PHE A 92 12.22 -9.73 13.60
C PHE A 92 13.11 -10.28 14.73
N ILE A 93 13.46 -11.56 14.70
CA ILE A 93 14.34 -12.16 15.72
C ILE A 93 15.72 -11.50 15.73
N ALA A 94 16.28 -11.23 14.54
CA ALA A 94 17.56 -10.54 14.43
C ALA A 94 17.53 -9.08 14.89
N SER A 95 16.35 -8.45 14.95
CA SER A 95 16.16 -7.07 15.41
C SER A 95 16.09 -6.92 16.93
N LEU A 96 15.91 -8.02 17.66
CA LEU A 96 15.83 -7.99 19.11
C LEU A 96 17.24 -7.87 19.70
N SER A 97 17.42 -6.93 20.64
CA SER A 97 18.66 -6.81 21.39
C SER A 97 18.83 -8.00 22.34
N GLU A 98 20.02 -8.60 22.37
CA GLU A 98 20.36 -9.59 23.38
C GLU A 98 20.79 -8.88 24.68
N PRO A 99 20.34 -9.33 25.86
CA PRO A 99 19.29 -10.33 26.10
C PRO A 99 17.86 -9.73 26.04
N THR A 100 16.95 -10.49 25.42
CA THR A 100 15.51 -10.20 25.39
C THR A 100 14.86 -10.77 26.65
N TYR A 101 14.94 -10.06 27.78
CA TYR A 101 14.27 -10.46 29.04
C TYR A 101 12.82 -10.00 29.11
#